data_AF-A0A074WQ83-F1
#
_entry.id   AF-A0A074WQ83-F1
#
_cell.length_a   1.000
_cell.length_b   1.000
_cell.length_c   1.000
_cell.angle_alpha   90.00
_cell.angle_beta   90.00
_cell.angle_gamma   90.00
#
_symmetry.space_group_name_H-M   'P 1'
#
loop_
_entity.id
_entity.type
_entity.pdbx_description
1 polymer ?
#
loop_
_entity_poly.entity_id
_entity_poly.type
_entity_poly.pdbx_seq_one_letter_code
_entity_poly.pdbx_strand_id
1 'polypeptide(L)'
;MRLPSAYALTATLAFGSVASAELVDSSLVGTWATKANKTLTGPSFYDPVNDNMIEPSRPGISYSFTSDGFYEESYYRAISNPADPSCPGAIMQWQHGSYVIGSDGSLTMTPIAVDGRQLLSQPCQNSHAIYTRYNTTEKMKGYRVYTDPYHGILRLDLTEFDGKIMQPMYLVYNPPEMLPTQTLNPTLAAGTTPTSKAKRHVGREVPTNFKMGVQSKVMNPDGWWWMGLTFTGIGGLLYFGPRRM
;
A
#
# COMPACT_ATOMS: atom_id res chain seq x y z
N MET A 1 -70.74 -20.05 -22.92
CA MET A 1 -69.73 -20.58 -21.97
C MET A 1 -68.38 -19.96 -22.32
N ARG A 2 -67.91 -18.98 -21.55
CA ARG A 2 -66.58 -18.37 -21.68
C ARG A 2 -65.90 -18.49 -20.32
N LEU A 3 -64.80 -19.26 -20.24
CA LEU A 3 -64.00 -19.39 -19.03
C LEU A 3 -63.18 -18.09 -18.78
N PRO A 4 -62.96 -17.68 -17.53
CA PRO A 4 -62.12 -16.53 -17.22
C PRO A 4 -60.63 -16.92 -17.20
N SER A 5 -59.83 -15.98 -17.71
CA SER A 5 -58.37 -16.01 -17.76
C SER A 5 -57.77 -15.93 -16.36
N ALA A 6 -56.92 -16.89 -15.99
CA ALA A 6 -56.18 -16.90 -14.74
C ALA A 6 -54.90 -16.06 -14.88
N TYR A 7 -54.81 -14.95 -14.13
CA TYR A 7 -53.57 -14.18 -13.97
C TYR A 7 -52.69 -14.88 -12.93
N ALA A 8 -51.53 -15.38 -13.36
CA ALA A 8 -50.48 -15.85 -12.48
C ALA A 8 -49.63 -14.67 -11.99
N LEU A 9 -49.69 -14.38 -10.69
CA LEU A 9 -48.78 -13.47 -9.99
C LEU A 9 -47.54 -14.26 -9.57
N THR A 10 -46.42 -14.05 -10.25
CA THR A 10 -45.11 -14.56 -9.82
C THR A 10 -44.46 -13.54 -8.88
N ALA A 11 -44.30 -13.91 -7.62
CA ALA A 11 -43.58 -13.13 -6.62
C ALA A 11 -42.06 -13.32 -6.82
N THR A 12 -41.37 -12.26 -7.23
CA THR A 12 -39.91 -12.20 -7.31
C THR A 12 -39.33 -11.95 -5.92
N LEU A 13 -38.69 -12.97 -5.33
CA LEU A 13 -37.85 -12.85 -4.14
C LEU A 13 -36.54 -12.16 -4.52
N ALA A 14 -36.39 -10.89 -4.13
CA ALA A 14 -35.12 -10.19 -4.19
C ALA A 14 -34.20 -10.72 -3.08
N PHE A 15 -33.19 -11.50 -3.44
CA PHE A 15 -32.07 -11.80 -2.56
C PHE A 15 -31.23 -10.53 -2.41
N GLY A 16 -31.41 -9.80 -1.31
CA GLY A 16 -30.51 -8.73 -0.92
C GLY A 16 -29.17 -9.33 -0.53
N SER A 17 -28.10 -8.91 -1.21
CA SER A 17 -26.72 -9.18 -0.80
C SER A 17 -26.48 -8.52 0.56
N VAL A 18 -26.30 -9.34 1.59
CA VAL A 18 -25.85 -8.87 2.90
C VAL A 18 -24.37 -8.50 2.75
N ALA A 19 -24.07 -7.21 2.71
CA ALA A 19 -22.71 -6.74 2.92
C ALA A 19 -22.37 -7.04 4.40
N SER A 20 -21.45 -7.97 4.64
CA SER A 20 -20.87 -8.14 5.97
C SER A 20 -20.19 -6.83 6.35
N ALA A 21 -20.78 -6.09 7.28
CA ALA A 21 -20.05 -5.03 7.96
C ALA A 21 -18.97 -5.73 8.79
N GLU A 22 -17.72 -5.66 8.34
CA GLU A 22 -16.60 -6.10 9.16
C GLU A 22 -16.59 -5.24 10.44
N LEU A 23 -16.51 -5.92 11.58
CA LEU A 23 -16.46 -5.25 12.88
C LEU A 23 -15.13 -4.51 12.97
N VAL A 24 -15.15 -3.19 12.77
CA VAL A 24 -13.99 -2.34 13.05
C VAL A 24 -14.07 -1.87 14.49
N ASP A 25 -13.08 -2.27 15.29
CA ASP A 25 -12.91 -1.77 16.65
C ASP A 25 -12.10 -0.47 16.63
N SER A 26 -12.75 0.65 16.96
CA SER A 26 -12.11 1.98 16.99
C SER A 26 -10.99 2.09 18.02
N SER A 27 -10.98 1.23 19.04
CA SER A 27 -9.91 1.22 20.05
C SER A 27 -8.59 0.65 19.52
N LEU A 28 -8.66 -0.17 18.46
CA LEU A 28 -7.47 -0.76 17.81
C LEU A 28 -6.80 0.22 16.84
N VAL A 29 -7.53 1.23 16.34
CA VAL A 29 -7.05 2.16 15.33
C VAL A 29 -5.89 3.02 15.86
N GLY A 30 -4.77 3.02 15.15
CA GLY A 30 -3.56 3.74 15.54
C GLY A 30 -2.28 2.95 15.21
N THR A 31 -1.14 3.60 15.43
CA THR A 31 0.19 2.97 15.33
C THR A 31 0.65 2.53 16.70
N TRP A 32 0.93 1.25 16.85
CA TRP A 32 1.34 0.58 18.07
C TRP A 32 2.76 0.09 17.92
N ALA A 33 3.65 0.50 18.82
CA ALA A 33 5.04 0.07 18.77
C ALA A 33 5.50 -0.50 20.11
N THR A 34 6.42 -1.44 20.04
CA THR A 34 7.11 -1.95 21.23
C THR A 34 7.93 -0.87 21.92
N LYS A 35 8.28 -1.11 23.20
CA LYS A 35 8.91 -0.14 24.12
C LYS A 35 10.07 0.69 23.55
N ALA A 36 10.84 0.16 22.60
CA ALA A 36 11.95 0.91 22.00
C ALA A 36 11.47 2.16 21.24
N ASN A 37 10.25 2.15 20.67
CA ASN A 37 9.67 3.22 19.86
C ASN A 37 10.66 3.74 18.79
N LYS A 38 11.32 2.80 18.10
CA LYS A 38 12.27 3.08 17.02
C LYS A 38 11.92 2.33 15.73
N THR A 39 11.40 1.11 15.85
CA THR A 39 10.73 0.43 14.73
C THR A 39 9.30 0.92 14.67
N LEU A 40 8.95 1.63 13.60
CA LEU A 40 7.62 2.16 13.32
C LEU A 40 7.22 1.78 11.91
N THR A 41 5.93 1.64 11.67
CA THR A 41 5.38 1.49 10.31
C THR A 41 5.50 2.80 9.52
N GLY A 42 5.34 2.71 8.21
CA GLY A 42 5.31 3.82 7.28
C GLY A 42 6.63 4.05 6.53
N PRO A 43 6.80 5.25 5.94
CA PRO A 43 7.94 5.59 5.10
C PRO A 43 9.30 5.53 5.82
N SER A 44 9.32 5.52 7.15
CA SER A 44 10.55 5.39 7.93
C SER A 44 11.11 3.97 7.97
N PHE A 45 10.34 2.97 7.55
CA PHE A 45 10.75 1.56 7.58
C PHE A 45 10.86 0.93 6.19
N TYR A 46 9.96 1.28 5.27
CA TYR A 46 9.99 0.81 3.90
C TYR A 46 9.83 1.97 2.90
N ASP A 47 10.72 2.01 1.92
CA ASP A 47 10.63 2.92 0.78
C ASP A 47 10.13 2.15 -0.45
N PRO A 48 8.84 2.31 -0.83
CA PRO A 48 8.28 1.61 -1.98
C PRO A 48 8.78 2.15 -3.33
N VAL A 49 9.37 3.36 -3.38
CA VAL A 49 9.87 3.96 -4.62
C VAL A 49 11.21 3.36 -5.00
N ASN A 50 12.10 3.21 -4.02
CA ASN A 50 13.42 2.61 -4.21
C ASN A 50 13.47 1.10 -3.91
N ASP A 51 12.35 0.51 -3.50
CA ASP A 51 12.21 -0.88 -3.03
C ASP A 51 13.30 -1.26 -2.00
N ASN A 52 13.41 -0.45 -0.95
CA ASN A 52 14.44 -0.61 0.07
C ASN A 52 13.86 -0.58 1.49
N MET A 53 14.42 -1.40 2.37
CA MET A 53 14.16 -1.34 3.81
C MET A 53 15.11 -0.38 4.52
N ILE A 54 14.59 0.39 5.46
CA ILE A 54 15.34 1.38 6.23
C ILE A 54 15.51 0.84 7.65
N GLU A 55 16.75 0.52 8.01
CA GLU A 55 17.07 -0.09 9.31
C GLU A 55 16.78 0.88 10.47
N PRO A 56 15.91 0.51 11.42
CA PRO A 56 15.70 1.30 12.62
C PRO A 56 16.90 1.28 13.57
N SER A 57 17.06 2.34 14.36
CA SER A 57 18.14 2.41 15.36
C SER A 57 18.07 1.36 16.49
N ARG A 58 16.92 0.72 16.72
CA ARG A 58 16.74 -0.33 17.73
C ARG A 58 15.73 -1.38 17.28
N PRO A 59 15.94 -2.67 17.62
CA PRO A 59 14.97 -3.73 17.42
C PRO A 59 13.61 -3.42 18.06
N GLY A 60 12.56 -3.91 17.41
CA GLY A 60 11.19 -3.67 17.82
C GLY A 60 10.21 -4.16 16.78
N ILE A 61 8.95 -4.19 17.18
CA ILE A 61 7.81 -4.53 16.34
C ILE A 61 6.84 -3.36 16.38
N SER A 62 6.17 -3.12 15.25
CA SER A 62 5.13 -2.11 15.12
C SER A 62 3.99 -2.64 14.25
N TYR A 63 2.78 -2.26 14.61
CA TYR A 63 1.58 -2.44 13.80
C TYR A 63 0.83 -1.13 13.67
N SER A 64 0.29 -0.86 12.50
CA SER A 64 -0.69 0.20 12.30
C SER A 64 -1.99 -0.40 11.84
N PHE A 65 -3.10 0.05 12.43
CA PHE A 65 -4.45 -0.33 12.04
C PHE A 65 -5.25 0.91 11.69
N THR A 66 -5.93 0.86 10.56
CA THR A 66 -6.79 1.95 10.07
C THR A 66 -8.26 1.61 10.26
N SER A 67 -9.11 2.64 10.35
CA SER A 67 -10.55 2.46 10.52
C SER A 67 -11.26 1.84 9.31
N ASP A 68 -10.59 1.77 8.16
CA ASP A 68 -11.09 1.17 6.91
C ASP A 68 -10.64 -0.29 6.72
N GLY A 69 -10.08 -0.92 7.76
CA GLY A 69 -9.78 -2.36 7.75
C GLY A 69 -8.43 -2.73 7.14
N PHE A 70 -7.49 -1.79 7.06
CA PHE A 70 -6.12 -2.06 6.61
C PHE A 70 -5.13 -2.08 7.76
N TYR A 71 -4.07 -2.86 7.58
CA TYR A 71 -2.97 -2.93 8.51
C TYR A 71 -1.63 -2.82 7.79
N GLU A 72 -0.64 -2.39 8.54
CA GLU A 72 0.77 -2.52 8.19
C GLU A 72 1.53 -3.06 9.39
N GLU A 73 2.51 -3.91 9.15
CA GLU A 73 3.44 -4.38 10.17
C GLU A 73 4.88 -4.06 9.81
N SER A 74 5.69 -3.86 10.84
CA SER A 74 7.12 -3.63 10.71
C SER A 74 7.86 -4.34 11.83
N TYR A 75 8.74 -5.25 11.44
CA TYR A 75 9.47 -6.13 12.34
C TYR A 75 10.95 -5.92 12.15
N TYR A 76 11.66 -5.59 13.22
CA TYR A 76 13.12 -5.61 13.24
C TYR A 76 13.59 -6.40 14.46
N ARG A 77 14.23 -7.54 14.22
CA ARG A 77 14.66 -8.47 15.26
C ARG A 77 16.13 -8.85 15.07
N ALA A 78 16.88 -8.80 16.16
CA ALA A 78 18.23 -9.36 16.19
C ALA A 78 18.16 -10.89 16.32
N ILE A 79 19.00 -11.60 15.59
CA ILE A 79 19.17 -13.05 15.65
C ILE A 79 20.48 -13.32 16.38
N SER A 80 20.38 -13.87 17.60
CA SER A 80 21.55 -14.27 18.38
C SER A 80 22.26 -15.46 17.76
N ASN A 81 23.59 -15.43 17.71
CA ASN A 81 24.43 -16.57 17.33
C ASN A 81 25.21 -17.05 18.57
N PRO A 82 24.72 -18.05 19.32
CA PRO A 82 25.41 -18.51 20.53
C PRO A 82 26.71 -19.27 20.24
N ALA A 83 26.89 -19.81 19.03
CA ALA A 83 28.13 -20.46 18.64
C ALA A 83 29.25 -19.44 18.35
N ASP A 84 28.89 -18.28 17.80
CA ASP A 84 29.79 -17.15 17.62
C ASP A 84 29.10 -15.81 17.97
N PRO A 85 29.23 -15.36 19.23
CA PRO A 85 28.60 -14.13 19.70
C PRO A 85 29.09 -12.85 19.02
N SER A 86 30.25 -12.89 18.34
CA SER A 86 30.77 -11.74 17.58
C SER A 86 30.03 -11.51 16.26
N CYS A 87 29.20 -12.49 15.87
CA CYS A 87 28.53 -12.59 14.60
C CYS A 87 26.99 -12.64 14.74
N PRO A 88 26.33 -11.60 15.31
CA PRO A 88 24.88 -11.56 15.35
C PRO A 88 24.31 -11.35 13.94
N GLY A 89 23.13 -11.94 13.70
CA GLY A 89 22.32 -11.64 12.52
C GLY A 89 21.20 -10.66 12.85
N ALA A 90 20.48 -10.22 11.82
CA ALA A 90 19.25 -9.46 11.99
C ALA A 90 18.26 -9.80 10.88
N ILE A 91 16.98 -9.69 11.19
CA ILE A 91 15.90 -9.82 10.23
C ILE A 91 14.99 -8.60 10.31
N MET A 92 14.69 -8.05 9.14
CA MET A 92 13.67 -7.03 8.95
C MET A 92 12.55 -7.60 8.10
N GLN A 93 11.30 -7.39 8.49
CA GLN A 93 10.13 -7.81 7.74
C GLN A 93 9.11 -6.68 7.69
N TRP A 94 8.53 -6.49 6.50
CA TRP A 94 7.50 -5.51 6.24
C TRP A 94 6.41 -6.17 5.42
N GLN A 95 5.15 -5.98 5.81
CA GLN A 95 4.00 -6.29 4.98
C GLN A 95 2.82 -5.41 5.36
N HIS A 96 1.87 -5.31 4.44
CA HIS A 96 0.64 -4.57 4.62
C HIS A 96 -0.50 -5.26 3.88
N GLY A 97 -1.73 -4.99 4.28
CA GLY A 97 -2.92 -5.57 3.66
C GLY A 97 -4.18 -5.29 4.46
N SER A 98 -5.15 -6.18 4.40
CA SER A 98 -6.41 -6.05 5.14
C SER A 98 -6.43 -6.89 6.41
N TYR A 99 -7.16 -6.45 7.42
CA TYR A 99 -7.41 -7.22 8.63
C TYR A 99 -8.90 -7.40 8.87
N VAL A 100 -9.25 -8.52 9.48
CA VAL A 100 -10.63 -8.85 9.85
C VAL A 100 -10.67 -9.29 11.31
N ILE A 101 -11.62 -8.75 12.06
CA ILE A 101 -11.92 -9.16 13.43
C ILE A 101 -13.04 -10.21 13.37
N GLY A 102 -12.72 -11.43 13.77
CA GLY A 102 -13.67 -12.53 13.88
C GLY A 102 -14.69 -12.31 15.00
N SER A 103 -15.85 -12.96 14.90
CA SER A 103 -16.88 -12.93 15.95
C SER A 103 -16.42 -13.56 17.27
N ASP A 104 -15.38 -14.39 17.23
CA ASP A 104 -14.67 -14.96 18.37
C ASP A 104 -13.65 -14.00 19.00
N GLY A 105 -13.49 -12.79 18.44
CA GLY A 105 -12.49 -11.81 18.86
C GLY A 105 -11.10 -12.07 18.28
N SER A 106 -10.95 -13.06 17.39
CA SER A 106 -9.67 -13.29 16.70
C SER A 106 -9.38 -12.18 15.69
N LEU A 107 -8.11 -11.88 15.45
CA LEU A 107 -7.68 -10.88 14.48
C LEU A 107 -6.89 -11.60 13.39
N THR A 108 -7.40 -11.56 12.16
CA THR A 108 -6.75 -12.17 10.99
C THR A 108 -6.24 -11.09 10.06
N MET A 109 -4.95 -11.09 9.77
CA MET A 109 -4.25 -10.10 8.96
C MET A 109 -3.77 -10.75 7.67
N THR A 110 -4.31 -10.30 6.53
CA THR A 110 -4.05 -10.88 5.21
C THR A 110 -3.26 -9.89 4.36
N PRO A 111 -1.98 -10.17 4.05
CA PRO A 111 -1.14 -9.24 3.31
C PRO A 111 -1.49 -9.18 1.82
N ILE A 112 -1.10 -8.09 1.17
CA ILE A 112 -1.02 -8.01 -0.28
C ILE A 112 0.18 -8.83 -0.73
N ALA A 113 -0.09 -9.99 -1.34
CA ALA A 113 0.87 -11.06 -1.59
C ALA A 113 2.16 -10.66 -2.35
N VAL A 114 2.13 -9.57 -3.14
CA VAL A 114 3.25 -9.13 -3.97
C VAL A 114 4.13 -8.06 -3.31
N ASP A 115 3.64 -7.46 -2.22
CA ASP A 115 4.25 -6.28 -1.64
C ASP A 115 5.18 -6.59 -0.48
N GLY A 116 4.89 -7.60 0.35
CA GLY A 116 5.70 -7.86 1.53
C GLY A 116 7.18 -8.12 1.19
N ARG A 117 8.06 -7.66 2.07
CA ARG A 117 9.51 -7.70 1.94
C ARG A 117 10.14 -8.27 3.21
N GLN A 118 11.28 -8.91 3.04
CA GLN A 118 12.12 -9.40 4.13
C GLN A 118 13.59 -9.17 3.79
N LEU A 119 14.36 -8.68 4.76
CA LEU A 119 15.80 -8.54 4.67
C LEU A 119 16.45 -9.35 5.79
N LEU A 120 17.30 -10.30 5.41
CA LEU A 120 18.08 -11.12 6.33
C LEU A 120 19.55 -10.71 6.25
N SER A 121 20.09 -10.21 7.34
CA SER A 121 21.50 -9.87 7.49
C SER A 121 22.22 -10.93 8.31
N GLN A 122 23.25 -11.54 7.72
CA GLN A 122 24.11 -12.55 8.35
C GLN A 122 25.57 -12.28 7.97
N PRO A 123 26.25 -11.35 8.66
CA PRO A 123 27.55 -10.81 8.24
C PRO A 123 28.66 -11.87 8.16
N CYS A 124 28.54 -12.97 8.91
CA CYS A 124 29.55 -14.01 8.96
C CYS A 124 29.30 -15.18 7.98
N GLN A 125 28.14 -15.18 7.31
CA GLN A 125 27.84 -16.12 6.23
C GLN A 125 27.86 -15.46 4.86
N ASN A 126 27.44 -14.20 4.78
CA ASN A 126 27.27 -13.47 3.53
C ASN A 126 27.87 -12.06 3.65
N SER A 127 28.50 -11.57 2.58
CA SER A 127 29.01 -10.19 2.51
C SER A 127 27.90 -9.14 2.33
N HIS A 128 26.72 -9.58 1.88
CA HIS A 128 25.54 -8.73 1.66
C HIS A 128 24.31 -9.34 2.32
N ALA A 129 23.37 -8.48 2.70
CA ALA A 129 22.07 -8.93 3.19
C ALA A 129 21.24 -9.55 2.06
N ILE A 130 20.44 -10.54 2.41
CA ILE A 130 19.54 -11.25 1.49
C ILE A 130 18.17 -10.56 1.54
N TYR A 131 17.75 -9.99 0.41
CA TYR A 131 16.46 -9.33 0.25
C TYR A 131 15.49 -10.22 -0.53
N THR A 132 14.38 -10.60 0.08
CA THR A 132 13.38 -11.49 -0.49
C THR A 132 11.96 -10.95 -0.30
N ARG A 133 11.01 -11.49 -1.06
CA ARG A 133 9.59 -11.24 -0.83
C ARG A 133 9.11 -11.96 0.43
N TYR A 134 8.12 -11.36 1.08
CA TYR A 134 7.46 -11.89 2.26
C TYR A 134 5.95 -11.88 2.04
N ASN A 135 5.28 -12.97 2.41
CA ASN A 135 3.84 -13.10 2.30
C ASN A 135 3.41 -14.12 3.35
N THR A 136 2.99 -13.65 4.50
CA THR A 136 2.50 -14.52 5.57
C THR A 136 1.26 -13.92 6.18
N THR A 137 0.15 -14.67 6.09
CA THR A 137 -1.07 -14.34 6.81
C THR A 137 -0.84 -14.57 8.30
N GLU A 138 -1.02 -13.53 9.10
CA GLU A 138 -0.92 -13.62 10.55
C GLU A 138 -2.30 -13.77 11.17
N LYS A 139 -2.44 -14.69 12.12
CA LYS A 139 -3.67 -14.90 12.88
C LYS A 139 -3.39 -14.79 14.37
N MET A 140 -3.97 -13.77 15.00
CA MET A 140 -3.97 -13.59 16.44
C MET A 140 -5.24 -14.20 17.02
N LYS A 141 -5.09 -14.98 18.09
CA LYS A 141 -6.22 -15.59 18.81
C LYS A 141 -7.14 -14.53 19.42
N GLY A 142 -6.58 -13.38 19.77
CA GLY A 142 -7.30 -12.21 20.22
C GLY A 142 -6.38 -11.05 20.54
N TYR A 143 -6.95 -9.91 20.86
CA TYR A 143 -6.22 -8.71 21.25
C TYR A 143 -6.90 -8.03 22.43
N ARG A 144 -6.15 -7.20 23.15
CA ARG A 144 -6.69 -6.38 24.24
C ARG A 144 -6.07 -4.99 24.21
N VAL A 145 -6.92 -3.97 24.17
CA VAL A 145 -6.55 -2.57 24.29
C VAL A 145 -6.98 -2.04 25.65
N TYR A 146 -6.05 -1.43 26.39
CA TYR A 146 -6.33 -0.84 27.70
C TYR A 146 -5.27 0.20 28.07
N THR A 147 -5.58 1.08 29.00
CA THR A 147 -4.59 2.01 29.56
C THR A 147 -3.67 1.27 30.53
N ASP A 148 -2.37 1.29 30.29
CA ASP A 148 -1.38 0.67 31.17
C ASP A 148 -1.43 1.35 32.55
N PRO A 149 -1.72 0.62 33.65
CA PRO A 149 -1.82 1.22 34.98
C PRO A 149 -0.49 1.80 35.49
N TYR A 150 0.64 1.37 34.94
CA TYR A 150 1.95 1.89 35.35
C TYR A 150 2.35 3.16 34.59
N HIS A 151 2.17 3.19 33.26
CA HIS A 151 2.61 4.32 32.42
C HIS A 151 1.48 5.33 32.10
N GLY A 152 0.21 4.97 32.25
CA GLY A 152 -0.93 5.80 31.88
C GLY A 152 -1.14 5.97 30.37
N ILE A 153 -0.51 5.12 29.55
CA ILE A 153 -0.55 5.17 28.08
C ILE A 153 -1.34 3.97 27.56
N LEU A 154 -2.05 4.12 26.44
CA LEU A 154 -2.73 3.02 25.78
C LEU A 154 -1.73 1.92 25.38
N ARG A 155 -2.09 0.68 25.74
CA ARG A 155 -1.33 -0.53 25.49
C ARG A 155 -2.18 -1.52 24.70
N LEU A 156 -1.56 -2.13 23.71
CA LEU A 156 -2.06 -3.23 22.91
C LEU A 156 -1.30 -4.51 23.28
N ASP A 157 -2.03 -5.51 23.74
CA ASP A 157 -1.57 -6.88 23.91
C ASP A 157 -2.16 -7.74 22.79
N LEU A 158 -1.33 -8.27 21.89
CA LEU A 158 -1.74 -9.26 20.89
C LEU A 158 -1.48 -10.67 21.42
N THR A 159 -2.43 -11.58 21.21
CA THR A 159 -2.30 -12.99 21.57
C THR A 159 -2.05 -13.81 20.32
N GLU A 160 -0.90 -14.46 20.23
CA GLU A 160 -0.51 -15.33 19.11
C GLU A 160 -1.45 -16.53 18.98
N PHE A 161 -1.33 -17.26 17.87
CA PHE A 161 -2.11 -18.47 17.62
C PHE A 161 -1.90 -19.56 18.68
N ASP A 162 -0.73 -19.60 19.31
CA ASP A 162 -0.39 -20.56 20.37
C ASP A 162 -0.89 -20.14 21.76
N GLY A 163 -1.52 -18.96 21.87
CA GLY A 163 -2.04 -18.41 23.11
C GLY A 163 -1.02 -17.61 23.92
N LYS A 164 0.24 -17.49 23.46
CA LYS A 164 1.20 -16.58 24.09
C LYS A 164 0.86 -15.14 23.76
N ILE A 165 1.09 -14.26 24.74
CA ILE A 165 0.96 -12.83 24.53
C ILE A 165 2.27 -12.33 23.95
N MET A 166 2.20 -11.62 22.82
CA MET A 166 3.33 -10.95 22.22
C MET A 166 3.92 -9.89 23.16
N GLN A 167 5.12 -9.42 22.85
CA GLN A 167 5.67 -8.27 23.55
C GLN A 167 4.68 -7.08 23.54
N PRO A 168 4.53 -6.37 24.68
CA PRO A 168 3.55 -5.29 24.78
C PRO A 168 3.88 -4.15 23.84
N MET A 169 2.83 -3.59 23.23
CA MET A 169 2.93 -2.45 22.34
C MET A 169 2.17 -1.27 22.92
N TYR A 170 2.65 -0.07 22.63
CA TYR A 170 2.11 1.19 23.14
C TYR A 170 1.71 2.07 21.96
N LEU A 171 0.64 2.83 22.13
CA LEU A 171 0.17 3.75 21.10
C LEU A 171 1.21 4.85 20.89
N VAL A 172 1.65 5.03 19.65
CA VAL A 172 2.60 6.06 19.22
C VAL A 172 1.91 7.15 18.41
N TYR A 173 1.05 6.77 17.46
CA TYR A 173 0.33 7.71 16.61
C TYR A 173 -1.16 7.41 16.53
N ASN A 174 -1.95 8.49 16.50
CA ASN A 174 -3.38 8.51 16.21
C ASN A 174 -3.67 9.85 15.51
N PRO A 175 -3.91 9.91 14.19
CA PRO A 175 -4.16 8.79 13.25
C PRO A 175 -2.94 7.87 13.00
N PRO A 176 -3.15 6.64 12.49
CA PRO A 176 -2.07 5.70 12.19
C PRO A 176 -1.13 6.19 11.07
N GLU A 177 0.15 5.90 11.21
CA GLU A 177 1.21 6.12 10.21
C GLU A 177 1.54 4.81 9.48
N MET A 178 1.16 4.71 8.19
CA MET A 178 1.48 3.58 7.31
C MET A 178 1.53 4.02 5.85
N LEU A 179 2.08 3.16 4.99
CA LEU A 179 2.12 3.36 3.55
C LEU A 179 0.72 3.21 2.92
N PRO A 180 0.53 3.66 1.66
CA PRO A 180 -0.76 3.55 0.99
C PRO A 180 -1.24 2.10 0.89
N THR A 181 -2.54 1.89 1.12
CA THR A 181 -3.22 0.58 1.18
C THR A 181 -3.42 -0.10 -0.17
N GLN A 182 -2.91 0.49 -1.25
CA GLN A 182 -2.96 -0.06 -2.59
C GLN A 182 -1.74 -0.93 -2.86
N THR A 183 -1.83 -1.83 -3.85
CA THR A 183 -0.67 -2.60 -4.30
C THR A 183 0.46 -1.67 -4.75
N LEU A 184 1.61 -1.73 -4.07
CA LEU A 184 2.76 -0.85 -4.32
C LEU A 184 3.66 -1.40 -5.43
N ASN A 185 3.82 -2.72 -5.52
CA ASN A 185 4.73 -3.40 -6.45
C ASN A 185 4.00 -4.46 -7.30
N PRO A 186 3.18 -4.05 -8.29
CA PRO A 186 2.43 -4.98 -9.11
C PRO A 186 3.34 -5.87 -9.96
N THR A 187 3.14 -7.19 -9.87
CA THR A 187 3.72 -8.17 -10.81
C THR A 187 2.70 -8.58 -11.85
N LEU A 188 3.16 -8.91 -13.07
CA LEU A 188 2.32 -9.31 -14.21
C LEU A 188 1.35 -10.48 -13.92
N ALA A 189 1.61 -11.29 -12.88
CA ALA A 189 0.76 -12.40 -12.46
C ALA A 189 -0.38 -12.00 -11.49
N ALA A 190 -0.31 -10.81 -10.87
CA ALA A 190 -1.37 -10.28 -10.03
C ALA A 190 -2.29 -9.44 -10.92
N GLY A 191 -3.35 -10.08 -11.43
CA GLY A 191 -4.34 -9.46 -12.30
C GLY A 191 -5.07 -8.31 -11.61
N THR A 192 -4.51 -7.12 -11.69
CA THR A 192 -5.27 -5.87 -11.70
C THR A 192 -5.37 -5.43 -13.15
N THR A 193 -6.60 -5.40 -13.66
CA THR A 193 -6.96 -4.75 -14.92
C THR A 193 -6.32 -3.35 -14.92
N PRO A 194 -5.42 -3.04 -15.87
CA PRO A 194 -4.72 -1.76 -15.86
C PRO A 194 -5.73 -0.66 -16.18
N THR A 195 -6.12 0.11 -15.16
CA THR A 195 -6.55 1.49 -15.40
C THR A 195 -5.36 2.19 -16.06
N SER A 196 -5.63 2.71 -17.25
CA SER A 196 -4.64 3.04 -18.25
C SER A 196 -3.53 3.98 -17.75
N LYS A 197 -2.29 3.67 -18.15
CA LYS A 197 -1.10 4.54 -18.28
C LYS A 197 -0.23 4.78 -17.04
N ALA A 198 0.52 3.76 -16.63
CA ALA A 198 1.87 3.98 -16.08
C ALA A 198 2.90 3.72 -17.20
N LYS A 199 3.38 4.80 -17.84
CA LYS A 199 4.53 4.71 -18.75
C LYS A 199 5.79 4.55 -17.91
N ARG A 200 6.29 3.32 -17.84
CA ARG A 200 7.65 3.00 -17.39
C ARG A 200 8.63 3.59 -18.43
N HIS A 201 9.69 4.22 -17.93
CA HIS A 201 10.89 4.74 -18.62
C HIS A 201 10.96 6.27 -18.69
N VAL A 202 11.91 6.83 -17.93
CA VAL A 202 12.95 7.82 -18.32
C VAL A 202 13.70 8.18 -17.04
N GLY A 203 15.01 7.99 -17.04
CA GLY A 203 15.91 8.35 -15.94
C GLY A 203 15.76 9.82 -15.59
N ARG A 204 15.62 10.10 -14.29
CA ARG A 204 15.47 11.45 -13.77
C ARG A 204 16.85 12.08 -13.58
N GLU A 205 17.32 12.76 -14.62
CA GLU A 205 18.20 13.91 -14.41
C GLU A 205 17.39 15.04 -13.75
N VAL A 206 17.98 15.67 -12.75
CA VAL A 206 17.37 16.65 -11.86
C VAL A 206 16.92 17.89 -12.66
N PRO A 207 15.65 18.31 -12.62
CA PRO A 207 15.28 19.62 -13.13
C PRO A 207 15.38 20.65 -12.00
N THR A 208 16.35 21.53 -12.11
CA THR A 208 16.34 22.84 -11.45
C THR A 208 15.10 23.61 -11.90
N ASN A 209 14.17 23.83 -10.97
CA ASN A 209 13.20 24.91 -10.92
C ASN A 209 12.91 25.69 -12.21
N PHE A 210 11.71 25.55 -12.79
CA PHE A 210 10.91 26.74 -13.15
C PHE A 210 9.42 26.40 -13.29
N LYS A 211 8.58 27.12 -12.53
CA LYS A 211 7.11 27.11 -12.66
C LYS A 211 6.72 27.85 -13.94
N MET A 212 5.84 27.28 -14.77
CA MET A 212 4.78 28.08 -15.40
C MET A 212 3.63 27.18 -15.83
N GLY A 213 2.46 27.40 -15.25
CA GLY A 213 1.22 26.74 -15.67
C GLY A 213 0.85 27.19 -17.07
N VAL A 214 0.93 26.28 -18.03
CA VAL A 214 0.30 26.43 -19.35
C VAL A 214 -0.38 25.10 -19.64
N GLN A 215 -1.70 25.09 -19.51
CA GLN A 215 -2.56 24.03 -20.04
C GLN A 215 -2.40 24.02 -21.56
N SER A 216 -1.54 23.14 -22.08
CA SER A 216 -1.43 22.90 -23.51
C SER A 216 -2.68 22.17 -23.98
N LYS A 217 -3.71 22.92 -24.40
CA LYS A 217 -4.72 22.39 -25.32
C LYS A 217 -3.94 21.93 -26.55
N VAL A 218 -3.82 20.62 -26.73
CA VAL A 218 -3.15 20.00 -27.86
C VAL A 218 -3.87 20.47 -29.13
N MET A 219 -3.22 21.38 -29.86
CA MET A 219 -3.74 21.97 -31.09
C MET A 219 -3.78 20.90 -32.19
N ASN A 220 -4.87 20.86 -32.97
CA ASN A 220 -5.10 19.83 -33.98
C ASN A 220 -4.04 19.94 -35.10
N PRO A 221 -3.18 18.93 -35.31
CA PRO A 221 -2.10 18.95 -36.31
C PRO A 221 -2.60 19.21 -37.74
N ASP A 222 -3.81 18.74 -38.07
CA ASP A 222 -4.40 18.91 -39.40
C ASP A 222 -4.67 20.39 -39.71
N GLY A 223 -5.07 21.18 -38.71
CA GLY A 223 -5.35 22.60 -38.90
C GLY A 223 -4.10 23.38 -39.32
N TRP A 224 -2.94 23.04 -38.77
CA TRP A 224 -1.68 23.72 -39.11
C TRP A 224 -1.17 23.32 -40.49
N TRP A 225 -1.31 22.06 -40.85
CA TRP A 225 -0.91 21.58 -42.16
C TRP A 225 -1.69 22.27 -43.29
N TRP A 226 -3.02 22.44 -43.12
CA TRP A 226 -3.84 23.19 -44.06
C TRP A 226 -3.48 24.67 -44.13
N MET A 227 -3.11 25.30 -43.00
CA MET A 227 -2.63 26.68 -42.98
C MET A 227 -1.32 26.85 -43.79
N GLY A 228 -0.42 25.86 -43.76
CA GLY A 228 0.78 25.88 -44.59
C GLY A 228 0.48 25.85 -46.09
N LEU A 229 -0.47 25.03 -46.51
CA LEU A 229 -0.88 24.94 -47.91
C LEU A 229 -1.55 26.22 -48.42
N THR A 230 -2.38 26.88 -47.61
CA THR A 230 -3.06 28.11 -48.02
C THR A 230 -2.08 29.26 -48.21
N PHE A 231 -1.13 29.45 -47.29
CA PHE A 231 -0.11 30.49 -47.43
C PHE A 231 0.81 30.25 -48.63
N THR A 232 1.16 29.00 -48.90
CA THR A 232 1.98 28.65 -50.08
C THR A 232 1.22 28.90 -51.38
N GLY A 233 -0.07 28.58 -51.43
CA GLY A 233 -0.93 28.83 -52.60
C GLY A 233 -1.11 30.33 -52.89
N ILE A 234 -1.37 31.14 -51.86
CA ILE A 234 -1.50 32.60 -52.01
C ILE A 234 -0.18 33.22 -52.46
N GLY A 235 0.96 32.79 -51.89
CA GLY A 235 2.29 33.24 -52.30
C GLY A 235 2.58 32.94 -53.78
N GLY A 236 2.21 31.75 -54.25
CA GLY A 236 2.34 31.37 -55.67
C GLY A 236 1.50 32.23 -56.61
N LEU A 237 0.26 32.53 -56.25
CA LEU A 237 -0.63 33.42 -57.02
C LEU A 237 -0.12 34.86 -57.06
N LEU A 238 0.46 35.38 -55.97
CA LEU A 238 1.06 36.71 -55.97
C LEU A 238 2.36 36.78 -56.77
N TYR A 239 3.13 35.69 -56.83
CA TYR A 239 4.39 35.63 -57.58
C TYR A 239 4.18 35.50 -59.09
N PHE A 240 3.24 34.65 -59.53
CA PHE A 240 2.96 34.39 -60.95
C PHE A 240 1.70 35.08 -61.48
N GLY A 241 1.01 35.87 -60.65
CA GLY A 241 -0.18 36.61 -61.06
C GLY A 241 0.14 37.65 -62.15
N PRO A 242 -0.80 37.89 -63.10
CA PRO A 242 -0.56 38.75 -64.24
C PRO A 242 -0.30 40.19 -63.76
N ARG A 243 0.96 40.63 -63.85
CA ARG A 243 1.30 42.05 -63.75
C ARG A 243 0.85 42.70 -65.05
N ARG A 244 -0.32 43.37 -65.04
CA ARG A 244 -0.71 44.27 -66.13
C ARG A 244 0.39 45.34 -66.24
N MET A 245 1.06 45.41 -67.38
CA MET A 245 1.79 46.61 -67.79
C MET A 245 0.78 47.72 -68.08
#